data_AF-A0A561UKF3-F1
#
_entry.id   AF-A0A561UKF3-F1
#
_cell.length_a   1.000
_cell.length_b   1.000
_cell.length_c   1.000
_cell.angle_alpha   90.00
_cell.angle_beta   90.00
_cell.angle_gamma   90.00
#
_symmetry.space_group_name_H-M   'P 1'
#
loop_
_entity.id
_entity.type
_entity.pdbx_description
1 polymer ?
#
loop_
_entity_poly.entity_id
_entity_poly.type
_entity_poly.pdbx_seq_one_letter_code
_entity_poly.pdbx_strand_id
1 'polypeptide(L)'
;MGKGKSKDSVRDDAGRSTAEIEANIARTRNQLADTLDELAMRVHPTTIAAQTRAKVLGAVEQRVGRCYVAASRGVERLRAELTDDQGRPRPERVVPVVLVGGGVLLLIASAKRRKKD
;
A
#
# COMPACT_ATOMS: atom_id res chain seq x y z
N MET A 1 55.13 51.92 17.29
CA MET A 1 53.86 51.30 17.74
C MET A 1 53.34 50.36 16.64
N GLY A 2 53.62 49.06 16.75
CA GLY A 2 53.04 48.05 15.85
C GLY A 2 51.80 47.44 16.48
N LYS A 3 50.61 47.77 15.98
CA LYS A 3 49.37 47.10 16.40
C LYS A 3 49.28 45.74 15.70
N GLY A 4 49.27 44.68 16.50
CA GLY A 4 49.19 43.30 16.04
C GLY A 4 47.93 43.07 15.19
N LYS A 5 48.12 42.51 14.01
CA LYS A 5 47.03 41.93 13.22
C LYS A 5 46.53 40.70 13.97
N SER A 6 45.33 40.77 14.53
CA SER A 6 44.66 39.60 15.12
C SER A 6 44.43 38.55 14.03
N LYS A 7 44.53 37.29 14.40
CA LYS A 7 44.44 36.12 13.51
C LYS A 7 43.04 35.90 12.89
N ASP A 8 42.10 36.83 13.10
CA ASP A 8 40.67 36.67 12.78
C ASP A 8 40.23 37.33 11.46
N SER A 9 41.17 37.87 10.67
CA SER A 9 40.82 38.77 9.56
C SER A 9 40.51 38.09 8.22
N VAL A 10 40.42 36.76 8.16
CA VAL A 10 39.97 36.07 6.94
C VAL A 10 38.46 35.97 6.99
N ARG A 11 37.79 36.90 6.31
CA ARG A 11 36.35 36.94 6.13
C ARG A 11 35.98 36.41 4.75
N ASP A 12 34.85 35.73 4.65
CA ASP A 12 34.31 35.31 3.35
C ASP A 12 33.59 36.44 2.61
N ASP A 13 33.10 36.18 1.40
CA ASP A 13 32.38 37.17 0.57
C ASP A 13 31.11 37.72 1.24
N ALA A 14 30.61 37.03 2.27
CA ALA A 14 29.47 37.43 3.10
C ALA A 14 29.90 38.16 4.41
N GLY A 15 31.19 38.39 4.61
CA GLY A 15 31.73 39.12 5.77
C GLY A 15 31.85 38.30 7.06
N ARG A 16 31.60 36.99 7.03
CA ARG A 16 31.67 36.09 8.20
C ARG A 16 33.12 35.78 8.55
N SER A 17 33.43 35.79 9.83
CA SER A 17 34.73 35.35 10.34
C SER A 17 34.88 33.83 10.27
N THR A 18 36.13 33.34 10.29
CA THR A 18 36.43 31.91 10.30
C THR A 18 35.73 31.18 11.46
N ALA A 19 35.72 31.78 12.66
CA ALA A 19 35.05 31.20 13.83
C ALA A 19 33.52 31.07 13.65
N GLU A 20 32.88 32.04 12.99
CA GLU A 20 31.45 31.99 12.67
C GLU A 20 31.14 30.94 11.60
N ILE A 21 32.03 30.78 10.61
CA ILE A 21 31.91 29.75 9.58
C ILE A 21 32.01 28.36 10.22
N GLU A 22 32.97 28.13 11.10
CA GLU A 22 33.12 26.87 11.84
C GLU A 22 31.91 26.58 12.72
N ALA A 23 31.42 27.58 13.46
CA ALA A 23 30.22 27.43 14.28
C ALA A 23 28.96 27.12 13.44
N ASN A 24 28.84 27.71 12.25
CA ASN A 24 27.74 27.43 11.34
C ASN A 24 27.84 26.00 10.78
N ILE A 25 29.02 25.58 10.32
CA ILE A 25 29.25 24.21 9.83
C ILE A 25 28.90 23.18 10.90
N ALA A 26 29.35 23.39 12.15
CA ALA A 26 29.01 22.50 13.25
C ALA A 26 27.50 22.42 13.48
N ARG A 27 26.80 23.56 13.45
CA ARG A 27 25.34 23.63 13.59
C ARG A 27 24.63 22.89 12.45
N THR A 28 25.02 23.11 11.21
CA THR A 28 24.42 22.44 10.04
C THR A 28 24.66 20.95 10.07
N ARG A 29 25.85 20.50 10.48
CA ARG A 29 26.15 19.06 10.62
C ARG A 29 25.23 18.39 11.65
N ASN A 30 24.99 19.03 12.79
CA ASN A 30 24.09 18.51 13.80
C ASN A 30 22.65 18.41 13.27
N GLN A 31 22.15 19.46 12.59
CA GLN A 31 20.82 19.45 11.98
C GLN A 31 20.65 18.35 10.92
N LEU A 32 21.69 18.11 10.11
CA LEU A 32 21.69 17.02 9.13
C LEU A 32 21.67 15.65 9.80
N ALA A 33 22.43 15.46 10.88
CA ALA A 33 22.42 14.20 11.63
C ALA A 33 21.01 13.89 12.18
N ASP A 34 20.37 14.86 12.83
CA ASP A 34 19.00 14.71 13.34
C ASP A 34 18.01 14.36 12.22
N THR A 35 18.14 15.02 11.06
CA THR A 35 17.28 14.77 9.90
C THR A 35 17.52 13.39 9.29
N LEU A 36 18.78 12.93 9.25
CA LEU A 36 19.13 11.61 8.74
C LEU A 36 18.63 10.51 9.65
N ASP A 37 18.68 10.68 10.97
CA ASP A 37 18.14 9.72 11.93
C ASP A 37 16.61 9.60 11.79
N GLU A 38 15.91 10.71 11.58
CA GLU A 38 14.47 10.68 11.29
C GLU A 38 14.16 9.96 9.96
N LEU A 39 14.91 10.27 8.90
CA LEU A 39 14.75 9.63 7.59
C LEU A 39 15.09 8.15 7.64
N ALA A 40 16.12 7.75 8.38
CA ALA A 40 16.53 6.36 8.54
C ALA A 40 15.40 5.52 9.15
N MET A 41 14.67 6.03 10.15
CA MET A 41 13.53 5.33 10.73
C MET A 41 12.34 5.22 9.75
N ARG A 42 12.04 6.29 8.99
CA ARG A 42 10.90 6.31 8.05
C ARG A 42 11.14 5.47 6.79
N VAL A 43 12.36 5.50 6.26
CA VAL A 43 12.76 4.83 5.01
C VAL A 43 13.32 3.43 5.28
N HIS A 44 13.33 2.98 6.54
CA HIS A 44 13.73 1.62 6.87
C HIS A 44 12.93 0.62 6.02
N PRO A 45 13.59 -0.32 5.31
CA PRO A 45 12.95 -1.14 4.29
C PRO A 45 11.77 -1.95 4.85
N THR A 46 11.84 -2.36 6.12
CA THR A 46 10.73 -3.05 6.79
C THR A 46 9.52 -2.14 7.00
N THR A 47 9.72 -0.85 7.29
CA THR A 47 8.66 0.14 7.46
C THR A 47 7.94 0.41 6.15
N ILE A 48 8.68 0.63 5.06
CA ILE A 48 8.10 0.85 3.73
C ILE A 48 7.30 -0.38 3.27
N ALA A 49 7.88 -1.57 3.44
CA ALA A 49 7.22 -2.82 3.07
C ALA A 49 5.93 -3.03 3.89
N ALA A 50 5.98 -2.78 5.22
CA ALA A 50 4.82 -2.88 6.09
C ALA A 50 3.72 -1.89 5.71
N GLN A 51 4.05 -0.62 5.47
CA GLN A 51 3.09 0.40 5.05
C GLN A 51 2.46 0.08 3.70
N THR A 52 3.25 -0.40 2.73
CA THR A 52 2.75 -0.78 1.41
C THR A 52 1.80 -1.97 1.50
N ARG A 53 2.17 -3.01 2.27
CA ARG A 53 1.31 -4.17 2.52
C ARG A 53 0.00 -3.77 3.20
N ALA A 54 0.05 -2.94 4.22
CA ALA A 54 -1.15 -2.46 4.92
C ALA A 54 -2.11 -1.70 3.99
N LYS A 55 -1.57 -0.81 3.13
CA LYS A 55 -2.38 -0.09 2.13
C LYS A 55 -3.05 -1.03 1.13
N VAL A 56 -2.32 -2.01 0.62
CA VAL A 56 -2.86 -3.01 -0.32
C VAL A 56 -3.92 -3.86 0.36
N LEU A 57 -3.66 -4.33 1.58
CA LEU A 57 -4.60 -5.16 2.33
C LEU A 57 -5.90 -4.40 2.60
N GLY A 58 -5.83 -3.15 3.06
CA GLY A 58 -7.00 -2.31 3.28
C GLY A 58 -7.81 -2.06 2.00
N ALA A 59 -7.14 -1.86 0.86
CA ALA A 59 -7.81 -1.72 -0.43
C ALA A 59 -8.51 -3.02 -0.88
N VAL A 60 -7.93 -4.17 -0.59
CA VAL A 60 -8.52 -5.49 -0.88
C VAL A 60 -9.72 -5.74 0.03
N GLU A 61 -9.58 -5.56 1.35
CA GLU A 61 -10.67 -5.79 2.32
C GLU A 61 -11.93 -4.99 1.99
N GLN A 62 -11.76 -3.70 1.64
CA GLN A 62 -12.90 -2.85 1.27
C GLN A 62 -13.61 -3.35 0.01
N ARG A 63 -12.87 -3.95 -0.93
CA ARG A 63 -13.45 -4.53 -2.16
C ARG A 63 -14.07 -5.90 -1.92
N VAL A 64 -13.43 -6.74 -1.11
CA VAL A 64 -13.92 -8.08 -0.77
C VAL A 64 -15.24 -7.99 -0.02
N GLY A 65 -15.36 -7.09 0.96
CA GLY A 65 -16.61 -6.91 1.71
C GLY A 65 -17.80 -6.55 0.81
N ARG A 66 -17.61 -5.57 -0.09
CA ARG A 66 -18.65 -5.20 -1.06
C ARG A 66 -18.96 -6.31 -2.05
N CYS A 67 -17.93 -7.02 -2.52
CA CYS A 67 -18.09 -8.13 -3.46
C CYS A 67 -18.87 -9.29 -2.83
N TYR A 68 -18.58 -9.63 -1.57
CA TYR A 68 -19.27 -10.69 -0.84
C TYR A 68 -20.77 -10.38 -0.66
N VAL A 69 -21.12 -9.16 -0.26
CA VAL A 69 -22.51 -8.74 -0.12
C VAL A 69 -23.23 -8.75 -1.48
N ALA A 70 -22.57 -8.26 -2.54
CA ALA A 70 -23.13 -8.28 -3.88
C ALA A 70 -23.37 -9.72 -4.38
N ALA A 71 -22.41 -10.62 -4.16
CA ALA A 71 -22.54 -12.04 -4.50
C ALA A 71 -23.68 -12.71 -3.73
N SER A 72 -23.79 -12.46 -2.43
CA SER A 72 -24.85 -13.01 -1.57
C SER A 72 -26.24 -12.58 -2.07
N ARG A 73 -26.41 -11.28 -2.38
CA ARG A 73 -27.64 -10.77 -3.01
C ARG A 73 -27.92 -11.39 -4.37
N GLY A 74 -26.87 -11.65 -5.16
CA GLY A 74 -27.01 -12.34 -6.44
C GLY A 74 -27.53 -13.78 -6.29
N VAL A 75 -26.99 -14.52 -5.32
CA VAL A 75 -27.45 -15.88 -5.00
C VAL A 75 -28.90 -15.89 -4.53
N GLU A 76 -29.30 -14.94 -3.68
CA GLU A 76 -30.68 -14.82 -3.22
C GLU A 76 -31.65 -14.56 -4.38
N ARG A 77 -31.27 -13.71 -5.35
CA ARG A 77 -32.06 -13.45 -6.56
C ARG A 77 -32.21 -14.69 -7.42
N LEU A 78 -31.11 -15.42 -7.66
CA LEU A 78 -31.14 -16.68 -8.40
C LEU A 78 -32.02 -17.71 -7.70
N ARG A 79 -31.92 -17.81 -6.37
CA ARG A 79 -32.77 -18.71 -5.59
C ARG A 79 -34.25 -18.35 -5.81
N ALA A 80 -34.61 -17.08 -5.70
CA ALA A 80 -35.99 -16.62 -5.90
C ALA A 80 -36.54 -16.95 -7.30
N GLU A 81 -35.72 -16.88 -8.34
CA GLU A 81 -36.12 -17.18 -9.73
C GLU A 81 -36.20 -18.68 -10.04
N LEU A 82 -35.41 -19.48 -9.31
CA LEU A 82 -35.32 -20.93 -9.47
C LEU A 82 -36.26 -21.70 -8.54
N THR A 83 -36.83 -21.08 -7.52
CA THR A 83 -37.85 -21.68 -6.66
C THR A 83 -39.28 -21.28 -7.05
N ASP A 84 -40.27 -22.06 -6.64
CA ASP A 84 -41.68 -21.71 -6.74
C ASP A 84 -42.17 -20.90 -5.52
N ASP A 85 -43.45 -20.52 -5.52
CA ASP A 85 -44.07 -19.70 -4.47
C ASP A 85 -44.14 -20.43 -3.11
N GLN A 86 -43.87 -21.75 -3.09
CA GLN A 86 -43.77 -22.60 -1.91
C GLN A 86 -42.31 -22.89 -1.53
N GLY A 87 -41.34 -22.28 -2.23
CA GLY A 87 -39.91 -22.44 -1.98
C GLY A 87 -39.30 -23.74 -2.53
N ARG A 88 -40.03 -24.51 -3.35
CA ARG A 88 -39.52 -25.75 -3.96
C ARG A 88 -38.72 -25.43 -5.21
N PRO A 89 -37.57 -26.10 -5.44
CA PRO A 89 -36.78 -25.89 -6.65
C PRO A 89 -37.56 -26.33 -7.90
N ARG A 90 -37.59 -25.47 -8.92
CA ARG A 90 -38.24 -25.75 -10.21
C ARG A 90 -37.27 -26.55 -11.10
N PRO A 91 -37.46 -27.87 -11.28
CA PRO A 91 -36.49 -28.72 -11.95
C PRO A 91 -36.25 -28.29 -13.41
N GLU A 92 -37.29 -27.78 -14.10
CA GLU A 92 -37.14 -27.28 -15.48
C GLU A 92 -36.16 -26.11 -15.60
N ARG A 93 -35.98 -25.32 -14.52
CA ARG A 93 -35.10 -24.14 -14.50
C ARG A 93 -33.74 -24.42 -13.84
N VAL A 94 -33.71 -25.29 -12.83
CA VAL A 94 -32.48 -25.60 -12.09
C VAL A 94 -31.51 -26.43 -12.94
N VAL A 95 -32.01 -27.43 -13.68
CA VAL A 95 -31.17 -28.32 -14.49
C VAL A 95 -30.28 -27.56 -15.49
N PRO A 96 -30.80 -26.65 -16.35
CA PRO A 96 -29.95 -25.91 -17.27
C PRO A 96 -28.95 -24.99 -16.56
N VAL A 97 -29.33 -24.36 -15.44
CA VAL A 97 -28.42 -23.52 -14.65
C VAL A 97 -27.28 -24.34 -14.05
N VAL A 98 -27.57 -25.53 -13.53
CA VAL A 98 -26.54 -26.43 -12.98
C VAL A 98 -25.60 -26.93 -14.08
N LEU A 99 -26.11 -27.26 -15.25
CA LEU A 99 -25.28 -27.70 -16.38
C LEU A 99 -24.32 -26.59 -16.83
N VAL A 100 -24.83 -25.38 -17.05
CA VAL A 100 -24.01 -24.24 -17.47
C VAL A 100 -23.02 -23.85 -16.37
N GLY A 101 -23.51 -23.66 -15.14
CA GLY A 101 -22.69 -23.27 -13.99
C GLY A 101 -21.60 -24.30 -13.68
N GLY A 102 -21.95 -25.59 -13.70
CA GLY A 102 -21.01 -26.69 -13.53
C GLY A 102 -19.95 -26.75 -14.62
N GLY A 103 -20.35 -26.55 -15.89
CA GLY A 103 -19.41 -26.48 -17.02
C GLY A 103 -18.41 -25.34 -16.89
N VAL A 104 -18.87 -24.15 -16.50
CA VAL A 104 -17.99 -23.00 -16.25
C VAL A 104 -17.02 -23.28 -15.10
N LEU A 105 -17.50 -23.86 -14.00
CA LEU A 105 -16.64 -24.23 -12.87
C LEU A 105 -15.57 -25.25 -13.27
N LEU A 106 -15.92 -26.25 -14.10
CA LEU A 106 -14.98 -27.22 -14.63
C LEU A 106 -13.94 -26.58 -15.56
N LEU A 107 -14.34 -25.64 -16.41
CA LEU A 107 -13.40 -24.89 -17.27
C LEU A 107 -12.41 -24.07 -16.44
N ILE A 108 -12.90 -23.36 -15.41
CA ILE A 108 -12.05 -22.57 -14.52
C ILE A 108 -11.07 -23.48 -13.76
N ALA A 109 -11.56 -24.59 -13.20
CA ALA A 109 -10.72 -25.55 -12.49
C ALA A 109 -9.64 -26.16 -13.40
N SER A 110 -10.02 -26.48 -14.64
CA SER A 110 -9.10 -27.02 -15.66
C SER A 110 -8.04 -26.01 -16.07
N ALA A 111 -8.43 -24.75 -16.30
CA ALA A 111 -7.49 -23.67 -16.62
C ALA A 111 -6.51 -23.40 -15.48
N LYS A 112 -6.97 -23.50 -14.21
CA LYS A 112 -6.10 -23.38 -13.03
C LYS A 112 -5.08 -24.52 -12.93
N ARG A 113 -5.48 -25.76 -13.23
CA ARG A 113 -4.56 -26.90 -13.26
C ARG A 113 -3.45 -26.71 -14.29
N ARG A 114 -3.79 -26.28 -15.51
CA ARG A 114 -2.82 -26.03 -16.58
C ARG A 114 -1.76 -24.95 -16.29
N LYS A 115 -1.99 -24.07 -15.33
CA LYS A 115 -1.01 -23.04 -14.93
C LYS A 115 -0.02 -23.52 -13.87
N LYS A 116 -0.26 -24.69 -13.27
CA LYS A 116 0.56 -25.25 -12.20
C LYS A 116 1.59 -26.27 -12.72
N ASP A 117 1.34 -26.81 -13.91
CA ASP A 117 2.26 -27.63 -14.70
C ASP A 117 3.05 -26.74 -15.67
#